data_AF-A0A936YKE8-F1
#
_entry.id   AF-A0A936YKE8-F1
#
_cell.length_a   1.000
_cell.length_b   1.000
_cell.length_c   1.000
_cell.angle_alpha   90.00
_cell.angle_beta   90.00
_cell.angle_gamma   90.00
#
_symmetry.space_group_name_H-M   'P 1'
#
loop_
_entity.id
_entity.type
_entity.pdbx_description
1 polymer ?
#
loop_
_entity_poly.entity_id
_entity_poly.type
_entity_poly.pdbx_seq_one_letter_code
_entity_poly.pdbx_strand_id
1 'polypeptide(L)'
;MSKGLLKLMVRLPALRSELQRRHAHEQALRDLCDAYDEATHVLALMRNNPHPDREIIADYESVCGGIEGEVIELCSARRSSV
;
A
#
# COMPACT_ATOMS: atom_id res chain seq x y z
N MET A 1 -5.85 2.01 14.32
CA MET A 1 -5.81 2.30 12.87
C MET A 1 -4.54 1.68 12.29
N SER A 2 -4.64 0.96 11.16
CA SER A 2 -3.46 0.36 10.50
C SER A 2 -2.51 1.45 10.00
N LYS A 3 -1.21 1.27 10.20
CA LYS A 3 -0.17 2.21 9.71
C LYS A 3 -0.11 2.21 8.18
N GLY A 4 -0.30 1.06 7.55
CA GLY A 4 -0.36 0.92 6.11
C GLY A 4 -1.49 1.72 5.48
N LEU A 5 -2.68 1.69 6.09
CA LEU A 5 -3.82 2.51 5.65
C LEU A 5 -3.48 4.01 5.66
N LEU A 6 -2.83 4.50 6.72
CA LEU A 6 -2.43 5.91 6.81
C LEU A 6 -1.42 6.27 5.72
N LYS A 7 -0.42 5.42 5.49
CA LYS A 7 0.59 5.63 4.44
C LYS A 7 -0.06 5.64 3.05
N LEU A 8 -0.97 4.71 2.77
CA LEU A 8 -1.74 4.67 1.51
C LEU A 8 -2.64 5.90 1.34
N MET A 9 -3.28 6.38 2.39
CA MET A 9 -4.11 7.60 2.32
C MET A 9 -3.31 8.87 2.04
N VAL A 10 -2.03 8.91 2.44
CA VAL A 10 -1.11 10.00 2.08
C VAL A 10 -0.67 9.86 0.62
N ARG A 11 -0.42 8.61 0.19
CA ARG A 11 0.04 8.30 -1.16
C ARG A 11 -1.04 8.45 -2.24
N LEU A 12 -2.27 8.08 -1.91
CA LEU A 12 -3.44 8.03 -2.79
C LEU A 12 -4.57 8.92 -2.23
N PRO A 13 -4.37 10.25 -2.14
CA PRO A 13 -5.31 11.14 -1.45
C PRO A 13 -6.70 11.15 -2.11
N ALA A 14 -6.78 10.95 -3.43
CA ALA A 14 -8.04 10.88 -4.16
C ALA A 14 -8.93 9.69 -3.74
N LEU A 15 -8.32 8.61 -3.21
CA LEU A 15 -9.02 7.41 -2.77
C LEU A 15 -9.24 7.36 -1.26
N ARG A 16 -8.86 8.41 -0.52
CA ARG A 16 -8.88 8.44 0.95
C ARG A 16 -10.21 7.99 1.56
N SER A 17 -11.33 8.53 1.06
CA SER A 17 -12.66 8.19 1.57
C SER A 17 -13.07 6.75 1.24
N GLU A 18 -12.66 6.23 0.08
CA GLU A 18 -12.96 4.85 -0.33
C GLU A 18 -12.13 3.85 0.48
N LEU A 19 -10.83 4.11 0.64
CA LEU A 19 -9.90 3.37 1.47
C LEU A 19 -10.43 3.20 2.90
N GLN A 20 -10.85 4.29 3.54
CA GLN A 20 -11.40 4.23 4.90
C GLN A 20 -12.68 3.38 4.97
N ARG A 21 -13.57 3.53 4.00
CA ARG A 21 -14.85 2.79 3.97
C ARG A 21 -14.61 1.31 3.76
N ARG A 22 -13.82 0.93 2.76
CA ARG A 22 -13.57 -0.46 2.39
C ARG A 22 -12.69 -1.18 3.39
N HIS A 23 -11.70 -0.52 4.01
CA HIS A 23 -10.84 -1.16 5.00
C HIS A 23 -11.64 -1.67 6.21
N ALA A 24 -12.77 -1.04 6.53
CA ALA A 24 -13.66 -1.52 7.58
C ALA A 24 -14.36 -2.85 7.22
N HIS A 25 -14.56 -3.14 5.93
CA HIS A 25 -15.43 -4.23 5.47
C HIS A 25 -14.73 -5.31 4.64
N GLU A 26 -13.64 -4.98 3.95
CA GLU A 26 -12.95 -5.88 3.02
C GLU A 26 -11.62 -6.36 3.60
N GLN A 27 -11.50 -7.68 3.81
CA GLN A 27 -10.28 -8.29 4.33
C GLN A 27 -9.10 -8.12 3.37
N ALA A 28 -9.32 -8.28 2.07
CA ALA A 28 -8.28 -8.11 1.05
C ALA A 28 -7.61 -6.73 1.14
N LEU A 29 -8.38 -5.66 1.40
CA LEU A 29 -7.80 -4.33 1.56
C LEU A 29 -6.99 -4.18 2.86
N ARG A 30 -7.38 -4.89 3.93
CA ARG A 30 -6.58 -4.91 5.17
C ARG A 30 -5.24 -5.62 4.95
N ASP A 31 -5.26 -6.75 4.26
CA ASP A 31 -4.06 -7.52 3.93
C ASP A 31 -3.10 -6.69 3.05
N LEU A 32 -3.64 -5.97 2.05
CA LEU A 32 -2.85 -5.04 1.23
C LEU A 32 -2.27 -3.87 2.05
N CYS A 33 -3.02 -3.34 3.02
CA CYS A 33 -2.50 -2.30 3.92
C CYS A 33 -1.34 -2.83 4.76
N ASP A 34 -1.46 -4.03 5.32
CA ASP A 34 -0.42 -4.61 6.16
C ASP A 34 0.84 -4.94 5.34
N ALA A 35 0.67 -5.50 4.13
CA ALA A 35 1.76 -5.72 3.18
C ALA A 35 2.45 -4.42 2.78
N TYR A 36 1.69 -3.34 2.54
CA TYR A 36 2.26 -2.03 2.21
C TYR A 36 3.03 -1.43 3.40
N ASP A 37 2.54 -1.61 4.63
CA ASP A 37 3.26 -1.15 5.83
C ASP A 37 4.63 -1.83 5.95
N GLU A 38 4.66 -3.14 5.74
CA GLU A 38 5.87 -3.95 5.78
C GLU A 38 6.85 -3.58 4.65
N ALA A 39 6.38 -3.54 3.39
CA ALA A 39 7.22 -3.21 2.24
C ALA A 39 7.85 -1.82 2.39
N THR A 40 7.06 -0.82 2.80
CA THR A 40 7.58 0.54 3.02
C THR A 40 8.48 0.64 4.25
N HIS A 41 8.31 -0.21 5.26
CA HIS A 41 9.22 -0.29 6.39
C HIS A 41 10.59 -0.83 5.98
N VAL A 42 10.62 -1.94 5.24
CA VAL A 42 11.88 -2.53 4.75
C VAL A 42 12.60 -1.56 3.80
N LEU A 43 11.87 -0.93 2.88
CA LEU A 43 12.41 0.07 1.96
C LEU A 43 13.03 1.26 2.71
N ALA A 44 12.39 1.72 3.79
CA ALA A 44 12.93 2.79 4.62
C ALA A 44 14.23 2.37 5.34
N LEU A 45 14.32 1.13 5.83
CA LEU A 45 15.54 0.60 6.44
C LEU A 45 16.69 0.52 5.42
N MET A 46 16.42 0.04 4.21
CA MET A 46 17.41 -0.06 3.14
C MET A 46 17.94 1.31 2.70
N ARG A 47 17.05 2.30 2.56
CA ARG A 47 17.44 3.67 2.20
C ARG A 47 18.28 4.37 3.27
N ASN A 48 18.11 3.99 4.54
CA ASN A 48 18.89 4.52 5.66
C ASN A 48 20.23 3.79 5.87
N ASN A 49 20.52 2.74 5.08
CA ASN A 49 21.78 2.01 5.16
C ASN A 49 22.94 2.88 4.59
N PRO A 50 24.12 2.93 5.24
CA PRO A 50 25.30 3.62 4.73
C PRO A 50 25.75 3.19 3.32
N HIS A 51 25.45 1.94 2.94
CA HIS A 51 25.77 1.39 1.63
C HIS A 51 24.50 0.79 1.01
N PRO A 52 23.59 1.63 0.48
CA PRO A 52 22.31 1.16 -0.04
C PRO A 52 22.51 0.36 -1.32
N ASP A 53 21.95 -0.85 -1.34
CA ASP A 53 21.83 -1.64 -2.57
C ASP A 53 20.70 -1.05 -3.43
N ARG A 54 21.08 -0.38 -4.53
CA ARG A 54 20.12 0.32 -5.38
C ARG A 54 19.22 -0.64 -6.15
N GLU A 55 19.68 -1.84 -6.45
CA GLU A 55 18.89 -2.84 -7.19
C GLU A 55 17.76 -3.35 -6.30
N ILE A 56 18.11 -3.75 -5.07
CA ILE A 56 17.12 -4.20 -4.08
C ILE A 56 16.12 -3.08 -3.73
N ILE A 57 16.59 -1.83 -3.61
CA ILE A 57 15.70 -0.68 -3.40
C ILE A 57 14.70 -0.52 -4.56
N ALA A 58 15.16 -0.63 -5.80
CA ALA A 58 14.29 -0.52 -6.97
C ALA A 58 13.24 -1.65 -7.01
N ASP A 59 13.63 -2.87 -6.62
CA ASP A 59 12.70 -4.00 -6.52
C ASP A 59 11.60 -3.72 -5.47
N TYR A 60 11.99 -3.22 -4.29
CA TYR A 60 11.02 -2.87 -3.25
C TYR A 60 10.14 -1.66 -3.63
N GLU A 61 10.66 -0.70 -4.38
CA GLU A 61 9.85 0.38 -4.96
C GLU A 61 8.80 -0.18 -5.93
N SER A 62 9.18 -1.15 -6.77
CA SER A 62 8.25 -1.85 -7.66
C SER A 62 7.18 -2.62 -6.90
N VAL A 63 7.55 -3.29 -5.80
CA VAL A 63 6.59 -3.98 -4.92
C VAL A 63 5.60 -2.98 -4.32
N CYS A 64 6.08 -1.85 -3.79
CA CYS A 64 5.21 -0.80 -3.26
C CYS A 64 4.24 -0.28 -4.34
N GLY A 65 4.74 -0.05 -5.56
CA GLY A 65 3.92 0.38 -6.70
C GLY A 65 2.88 -0.66 -7.12
N GLY A 66 3.22 -1.95 -7.07
CA GLY A 66 2.28 -3.04 -7.34
C GLY A 66 1.11 -3.05 -6.35
N ILE A 67 1.42 -2.94 -5.04
CA ILE A 67 0.40 -2.86 -3.99
C ILE A 67 -0.47 -1.61 -4.15
N GLU A 68 0.13 -0.45 -4.45
CA GLU A 68 -0.62 0.78 -4.75
C GLU A 68 -1.60 0.57 -5.93
N GLY A 69 -1.16 -0.12 -6.99
CA GLY A 69 -1.98 -0.48 -8.14
C GLY A 69 -3.17 -1.37 -7.78
N GLU A 70 -2.95 -2.47 -7.06
CA GLU A 70 -4.02 -3.37 -6.61
C GLU A 70 -5.04 -2.66 -5.72
N VAL A 71 -4.58 -1.77 -4.84
CA VAL A 71 -5.45 -0.93 -4.01
C VAL A 71 -6.32 0.00 -4.86
N ILE A 72 -5.74 0.61 -5.90
CA ILE A 72 -6.48 1.47 -6.84
C ILE A 72 -7.54 0.66 -7.56
N GLU A 73 -7.22 -0.53 -8.06
CA GLU A 73 -8.18 -1.40 -8.74
C GLU A 73 -9.31 -1.81 -7.81
N LEU A 74 -9.00 -2.26 -6.60
CA LEU A 74 -9.98 -2.67 -5.60
C LEU A 74 -10.92 -1.51 -5.23
N CYS A 75 -10.38 -0.31 -5.03
CA CYS A 75 -11.19 0.87 -4.71
C CYS A 75 -12.03 1.35 -5.91
N SER A 76 -11.52 1.19 -7.12
CA SER A 76 -12.17 1.63 -8.37
C SER A 76 -13.20 0.63 -8.90
N ALA A 77 -13.06 -0.65 -8.55
CA ALA A 77 -14.03 -1.68 -8.89
C ALA A 77 -15.38 -1.34 -8.25
N ARG A 78 -16.40 -1.02 -9.05
CA ARG A 78 -17.79 -0.93 -8.55
C ARG A 78 -18.13 -2.26 -7.88
N ARG A 79 -18.83 -2.24 -6.74
CA ARG A 79 -19.43 -3.45 -6.16
C ARG A 79 -20.26 -4.14 -7.24
N SER A 80 -19.71 -5.15 -7.87
CA SER A 80 -20.48 -6.17 -8.58
C SER A 80 -21.06 -7.06 -7.49
N SER A 81 -22.15 -6.60 -6.90
CA SER A 81 -23.08 -7.46 -6.18
C SER A 81 -23.70 -8.42 -7.20
N VAL A 82 -23.23 -9.67 -7.19
CA VAL A 82 -24.03 -10.83 -7.62
C VAL A 82 -24.89 -11.25 -6.43
#